data_AF-Q6QQT2-F1
#
_entry.id   AF-Q6QQT2-F1
#
_cell.length_a   1.000
_cell.length_b   1.000
_cell.length_c   1.000
_cell.angle_alpha   90.00
_cell.angle_beta   90.00
_cell.angle_gamma   90.00
#
_symmetry.space_group_name_H-M   'P 1'
#
loop_
_entity.id
_entity.type
_entity.pdbx_description
1 polymer ?
#
loop_
_entity_poly.entity_id
_entity_poly.type
_entity_poly.pdbx_seq_one_letter_code
_entity_poly.pdbx_strand_id
1 'polypeptide(L)'
;IFNVLIDGKLEDNTQFISLDLLNEMKSDQLTKHNLKQFFNWNLNEDYSYGFGGRVRIKNQLYPLTEVGEYGWDGLLGSSGLVDTKNKITMTIMLSSHPGHNKLVETEFFDALYQDLRLNNLA
;
A
#
# COMPACT_ATOMS: atom_id res chain seq x y z
N ILE A 1 -10.44 7.15 8.03
CA ILE A 1 -9.03 7.29 8.51
C ILE A 1 -8.03 7.10 7.38
N PHE A 2 -8.01 5.96 6.66
CA PHE A 2 -7.03 5.74 5.58
C PHE A 2 -7.06 6.81 4.47
N ASN A 3 -8.21 7.44 4.19
CA ASN A 3 -8.30 8.54 3.21
C ASN A 3 -7.37 9.72 3.51
N VAL A 4 -7.03 9.98 4.79
CA VAL A 4 -6.05 11.03 5.16
C VAL A 4 -4.70 10.79 4.50
N LEU A 5 -4.37 9.53 4.18
CA LEU A 5 -3.10 9.14 3.58
C LEU A 5 -3.07 9.41 2.06
N ILE A 6 -4.17 9.83 1.43
CA ILE A 6 -4.15 10.22 0.01
C ILE A 6 -3.40 11.56 -0.16
N ASP A 7 -3.75 12.55 0.66
CA ASP A 7 -3.31 13.94 0.49
C ASP A 7 -3.00 14.67 1.81
N GLY A 8 -3.05 13.95 2.94
CA GLY A 8 -2.78 14.48 4.26
C GLY A 8 -3.95 15.23 4.90
N LYS A 9 -5.16 15.22 4.32
CA LYS A 9 -6.30 16.03 4.79
C LYS A 9 -7.39 15.22 5.46
N LEU A 10 -7.98 15.81 6.50
CA LEU A 10 -9.20 15.32 7.13
C LEU A 10 -10.44 15.66 6.26
N GLU A 11 -11.60 15.11 6.65
CA GLU A 11 -12.87 15.31 5.92
C GLU A 11 -13.29 16.79 5.83
N ASP A 12 -12.89 17.61 6.80
CA ASP A 12 -13.13 19.05 6.84
C ASP A 12 -12.10 19.86 6.02
N ASN A 13 -11.22 19.19 5.26
CA ASN A 13 -10.08 19.76 4.52
C ASN A 13 -8.94 20.33 5.39
N THR A 14 -8.97 20.14 6.70
CA THR A 14 -7.84 20.51 7.57
C THR A 14 -6.61 19.67 7.20
N GLN A 15 -5.48 20.32 6.94
CA GLN A 15 -4.20 19.65 6.68
C GLN A 15 -3.68 19.02 7.98
N PHE A 16 -3.69 17.70 8.08
CA PHE A 16 -3.22 16.94 9.24
C PHE A 16 -1.77 16.47 9.09
N ILE A 17 -1.37 16.03 7.88
CA ILE A 17 -0.01 15.61 7.53
C ILE A 17 0.44 16.45 6.34
N SER A 18 1.62 17.08 6.37
CA SER A 18 2.09 17.83 5.20
C SER A 18 2.36 16.90 4.01
N LEU A 19 2.22 17.41 2.78
CA LEU A 19 2.53 16.62 1.58
C LEU A 19 3.99 16.17 1.54
N ASP A 20 4.92 17.00 2.02
CA ASP A 20 6.34 16.63 2.11
C ASP A 20 6.57 15.44 3.04
N LEU A 21 5.94 15.46 4.22
CA LEU A 21 6.02 14.35 5.17
C LEU A 21 5.36 13.09 4.60
N LEU A 22 4.21 13.24 3.94
CA LEU A 22 3.52 12.12 3.31
C LEU A 22 4.37 11.49 2.19
N ASN A 23 5.01 12.31 1.35
CA ASN A 23 5.93 11.87 0.32
C ASN A 23 7.16 11.16 0.90
N GLU A 24 7.68 11.66 2.01
CA GLU A 24 8.78 11.01 2.71
C GLU A 24 8.34 9.65 3.28
N MET A 25 7.17 9.59 3.91
CA MET A 25 6.58 8.35 4.47
C MET A 25 6.44 7.25 3.41
N LYS A 26 5.97 7.61 2.21
CA LYS A 26 5.75 6.64 1.11
C LYS A 26 6.93 6.48 0.16
N SER A 27 8.13 6.95 0.51
CA SER A 27 9.32 6.78 -0.34
C SER A 27 10.11 5.51 0.04
N ASP A 28 10.95 5.03 -0.87
CA ASP A 28 11.83 3.88 -0.64
C ASP A 28 12.95 4.23 0.36
N GLN A 29 12.69 4.01 1.65
CA GLN A 29 13.65 4.29 2.71
C GLN A 29 14.73 3.21 2.79
N LEU A 30 14.43 1.96 2.43
CA LEU A 30 15.43 0.88 2.53
C LEU A 30 16.55 1.05 1.51
N THR A 31 16.24 1.36 0.26
CA THR A 31 17.28 1.60 -0.75
C THR A 31 18.03 2.90 -0.44
N LYS A 32 17.31 3.96 -0.04
CA LYS A 32 17.90 5.26 0.33
C LYS A 32 18.98 5.13 1.42
N HIS A 33 18.81 4.20 2.36
CA HIS A 33 19.73 3.98 3.49
C HIS A 33 20.57 2.71 3.37
N ASN A 34 20.60 2.06 2.19
CA ASN A 34 21.34 0.80 1.96
C ASN A 34 20.97 -0.34 2.94
N LEU A 35 19.69 -0.43 3.30
CA LEU A 35 19.15 -1.40 4.25
C LEU A 35 18.43 -2.58 3.58
N LYS A 36 18.18 -2.52 2.26
CA LYS A 36 17.37 -3.53 1.54
C LYS A 36 17.88 -4.96 1.73
N GLN A 37 19.20 -5.13 1.83
CA GLN A 37 19.87 -6.42 2.07
C GLN A 37 19.55 -7.08 3.42
N PHE A 38 19.08 -6.31 4.40
CA PHE A 38 18.74 -6.81 5.75
C PHE A 38 17.25 -7.09 5.92
N PHE A 39 16.43 -6.73 4.92
CA PHE A 39 14.98 -6.85 5.00
C PHE A 39 14.50 -8.11 4.29
N ASN A 40 13.71 -8.93 5.00
CA ASN A 40 13.08 -10.11 4.41
C ASN A 40 11.71 -9.74 3.82
N TRP A 41 11.55 -9.90 2.51
CA TRP A 41 10.32 -9.56 1.81
C TRP A 41 9.30 -10.69 1.92
N ASN A 42 8.10 -10.35 2.41
CA ASN A 42 7.00 -11.30 2.50
C ASN A 42 6.17 -11.38 1.20
N LEU A 43 6.23 -10.34 0.35
CA LEU A 43 5.40 -10.24 -0.86
C LEU A 43 6.21 -10.54 -2.13
N ASN A 44 6.98 -9.56 -2.62
CA ASN A 44 7.89 -9.72 -3.76
C ASN A 44 8.91 -8.56 -3.81
N GLU A 45 9.84 -8.59 -4.78
CA GLU A 45 10.94 -7.60 -4.91
C GLU A 45 10.55 -6.24 -5.51
N ASP A 46 9.33 -6.11 -6.02
CA ASP A 46 8.78 -4.84 -6.53
C ASP A 46 8.33 -3.90 -5.40
N TYR A 47 8.34 -4.40 -4.17
CA TYR A 47 8.07 -3.59 -2.98
C TYR A 47 9.38 -3.20 -2.30
N SER A 48 9.33 -2.01 -1.68
CA SER A 48 10.24 -1.56 -0.66
C SER A 48 9.46 -1.22 0.62
N TYR A 49 10.09 -0.54 1.57
CA TYR A 49 9.50 -0.12 2.83
C TYR A 49 9.77 1.37 3.06
N GLY A 50 8.70 2.08 3.40
CA GLY A 50 8.73 3.48 3.79
C GLY A 50 8.68 3.64 5.30
N PHE A 51 8.26 4.81 5.78
CA PHE A 51 7.99 4.97 7.22
C PHE A 51 6.59 4.47 7.55
N GLY A 52 6.53 3.21 7.99
CA GLY A 52 5.32 2.59 8.55
C GLY A 52 4.64 1.53 7.69
N GLY A 53 5.11 1.28 6.46
CA GLY A 53 4.52 0.26 5.60
C GLY A 53 5.31 -0.02 4.32
N ARG A 54 4.86 -1.04 3.58
CA ARG A 54 5.39 -1.39 2.26
C ARG A 54 5.05 -0.29 1.26
N VAL A 55 5.93 -0.07 0.30
CA VAL A 55 5.77 0.88 -0.80
C VAL A 55 6.08 0.16 -2.10
N ARG A 56 5.20 0.27 -3.08
CA ARG A 56 5.41 -0.29 -4.40
C ARG A 56 6.37 0.57 -5.21
N ILE A 57 7.54 0.03 -5.55
CA ILE A 57 8.58 0.75 -6.32
C ILE A 57 8.63 0.33 -7.79
N LYS A 58 8.08 -0.85 -8.13
CA LYS A 58 7.98 -1.39 -9.49
C LYS A 58 6.64 -2.13 -9.65
N ASN A 59 6.23 -2.48 -10.87
CA ASN A 59 4.95 -3.15 -11.12
C ASN A 59 5.09 -4.23 -12.21
N GLN A 60 6.03 -5.15 -11.99
CA GLN A 60 6.40 -6.27 -12.86
C GLN A 60 5.89 -7.63 -12.34
N LEU A 61 5.73 -7.78 -11.02
CA LEU A 61 5.30 -9.01 -10.34
C LEU A 61 3.92 -8.84 -9.68
N TYR A 62 3.14 -9.92 -9.65
CA TYR A 62 1.81 -9.91 -9.01
C TYR A 62 1.86 -9.68 -7.49
N PRO A 63 0.82 -9.07 -6.89
CA PRO A 63 -0.37 -8.45 -7.55
C PRO A 63 0.05 -7.26 -8.42
N LEU A 64 -0.72 -6.85 -9.43
CA LEU A 64 -0.40 -5.64 -10.22
C LEU A 64 -1.26 -4.46 -9.72
N THR A 65 -0.73 -3.65 -8.80
CA THR A 65 -1.40 -2.45 -8.26
C THR A 65 -0.92 -1.21 -9.02
N GLU A 66 -0.48 -0.15 -8.32
CA GLU A 66 0.05 1.09 -8.90
C GLU A 66 1.41 1.43 -8.28
N VAL A 67 2.33 2.00 -9.06
CA VAL A 67 3.64 2.40 -8.51
C VAL A 67 3.46 3.59 -7.56
N GLY A 68 4.04 3.49 -6.37
CA GLY A 68 3.83 4.44 -5.27
C GLY A 68 2.61 4.12 -4.40
N GLU A 69 1.88 3.03 -4.69
CA GLU A 69 0.95 2.44 -3.73
C GLU A 69 1.70 2.04 -2.46
N TYR A 70 1.07 2.24 -1.31
CA TYR A 70 1.65 1.86 -0.03
C TYR A 70 0.60 1.40 0.97
N GLY A 71 1.03 0.60 1.93
CA GLY A 71 0.10 -0.03 2.85
C GLY A 71 0.78 -0.99 3.82
N TRP A 72 -0.03 -1.76 4.53
CA TRP A 72 0.46 -2.82 5.40
C TRP A 72 -0.64 -3.85 5.66
N ASP A 73 -0.24 -5.04 6.07
CA ASP A 73 -1.09 -6.14 6.46
C ASP A 73 -0.91 -6.50 7.95
N GLY A 74 -1.95 -7.10 8.51
CA GLY A 74 -2.01 -7.57 9.88
C GLY A 74 -2.04 -9.09 9.92
N LEU A 75 -1.54 -9.67 11.01
CA LEU A 75 -1.40 -11.13 11.17
C LEU A 75 -2.69 -11.93 10.96
N LEU A 76 -3.85 -11.31 11.21
CA LEU A 76 -5.17 -11.97 11.13
C LEU A 76 -5.90 -11.77 9.80
N GLY A 77 -5.20 -11.29 8.76
CA GLY A 77 -5.76 -11.10 7.41
C GLY A 77 -6.24 -9.69 7.11
N SER A 78 -6.22 -8.78 8.08
CA SER A 78 -6.53 -7.37 7.80
C SER A 78 -5.47 -6.78 6.88
N SER A 79 -5.86 -5.99 5.89
CA SER A 79 -4.90 -5.34 5.00
C SER A 79 -5.39 -3.95 4.61
N GLY A 80 -4.45 -3.04 4.43
CA GLY A 80 -4.68 -1.68 3.96
C GLY A 80 -3.79 -1.37 2.78
N LEU A 81 -4.32 -0.61 1.81
CA LEU A 81 -3.54 -0.02 0.73
C LEU A 81 -4.02 1.39 0.42
N VAL A 82 -3.11 2.22 -0.07
CA VAL A 82 -3.33 3.61 -0.48
C VAL A 82 -2.64 3.81 -1.82
N ASP A 83 -3.44 4.07 -2.85
CA ASP A 83 -2.99 4.52 -4.15
C ASP A 83 -3.27 6.01 -4.29
N THR A 84 -2.22 6.79 -4.10
CA THR A 84 -2.31 8.26 -4.17
C THR A 84 -2.53 8.79 -5.58
N LYS A 85 -2.17 8.02 -6.62
CA LYS A 85 -2.32 8.44 -8.02
C LYS A 85 -3.79 8.36 -8.43
N ASN A 86 -4.43 7.22 -8.13
CA ASN A 86 -5.84 6.99 -8.45
C ASN A 86 -6.80 7.44 -7.34
N LYS A 87 -6.27 7.93 -6.21
CA LYS A 87 -7.03 8.37 -5.02
C LYS A 87 -7.89 7.27 -4.43
N ILE A 88 -7.33 6.06 -4.38
CA ILE A 88 -8.01 4.88 -3.87
C ILE A 88 -7.42 4.54 -2.51
N THR A 89 -8.28 4.27 -1.54
CA THR A 89 -7.87 3.51 -0.36
C THR A 89 -8.71 2.24 -0.26
N MET A 90 -8.08 1.19 0.25
CA MET A 90 -8.77 -0.05 0.57
C MET A 90 -8.42 -0.41 2.01
N THR A 91 -9.43 -0.86 2.75
CA THR A 91 -9.26 -1.48 4.05
C THR A 91 -10.10 -2.74 4.07
N ILE A 92 -9.45 -3.87 4.21
CA ILE A 92 -10.10 -5.15 4.45
C ILE A 92 -9.84 -5.55 5.90
N MET A 93 -10.91 -5.88 6.63
CA MET A 93 -10.82 -6.29 8.03
C MET A 93 -11.25 -7.75 8.12
N LEU A 94 -10.27 -8.62 8.32
CA LEU A 94 -10.48 -10.04 8.58
C LEU A 94 -10.03 -10.35 10.01
N SER A 95 -10.63 -11.39 10.58
CA SER A 95 -10.28 -11.90 11.92
C SER A 95 -10.14 -13.42 11.85
N SER A 96 -9.14 -13.87 11.10
CA SER A 96 -8.89 -15.30 10.86
C SER A 96 -7.45 -15.68 11.23
N HIS A 97 -7.27 -16.89 11.74
CA HIS A 97 -5.93 -17.44 12.00
C HIS A 97 -5.82 -18.85 11.39
N PRO A 98 -4.92 -19.09 10.40
CA PRO A 98 -4.00 -18.10 9.83
C PRO A 98 -4.76 -17.02 9.03
N GLY A 99 -4.19 -15.81 8.95
CA GLY A 99 -4.80 -14.67 8.26
C GLY A 99 -4.84 -14.76 6.73
N HIS A 100 -4.10 -15.72 6.16
CA HIS A 100 -3.96 -15.91 4.71
C HIS A 100 -3.56 -14.62 3.96
N ASN A 101 -2.70 -13.78 4.55
CA ASN A 101 -2.30 -12.47 4.00
C ASN A 101 -1.82 -12.56 2.55
N LYS A 102 -1.05 -13.60 2.21
CA LYS A 102 -0.63 -13.84 0.82
C LYS A 102 -1.82 -13.92 -0.13
N LEU A 103 -2.88 -14.66 0.21
CA LEU A 103 -4.08 -14.79 -0.62
C LEU A 103 -4.81 -13.45 -0.74
N VAL A 104 -4.95 -12.72 0.37
CA VAL A 104 -5.54 -11.36 0.36
C VAL A 104 -4.74 -10.45 -0.58
N GLU A 105 -3.43 -10.42 -0.43
CA GLU A 105 -2.56 -9.51 -1.18
C GLU A 105 -2.37 -9.95 -2.62
N THR A 106 -2.47 -11.23 -2.97
CA THR A 106 -2.33 -11.68 -4.37
C THR A 106 -3.64 -11.78 -5.11
N GLU A 107 -4.71 -12.31 -4.50
CA GLU A 107 -5.97 -12.58 -5.20
C GLU A 107 -6.96 -11.43 -5.04
N PHE A 108 -7.18 -10.96 -3.80
CA PHE A 108 -8.15 -9.88 -3.59
C PHE A 108 -7.66 -8.55 -4.19
N PHE A 109 -6.38 -8.21 -4.03
CA PHE A 109 -5.83 -6.99 -4.61
C PHE A 109 -5.89 -7.03 -6.13
N ASP A 110 -5.57 -8.17 -6.74
CA ASP A 110 -5.62 -8.34 -8.19
C ASP A 110 -7.06 -8.21 -8.71
N ALA A 111 -8.02 -8.90 -8.09
CA ALA A 111 -9.44 -8.79 -8.44
C ALA A 111 -9.95 -7.34 -8.30
N LEU A 112 -9.62 -6.66 -7.20
CA LEU A 112 -9.96 -5.25 -6.98
C LEU A 112 -9.42 -4.36 -8.10
N TYR A 113 -8.14 -4.48 -8.45
CA TYR A 113 -7.54 -3.64 -9.49
C TYR A 113 -8.02 -3.99 -10.90
N GLN A 114 -8.37 -5.26 -11.16
CA GLN A 114 -9.03 -5.65 -12.41
C GLN A 114 -10.39 -4.93 -12.53
N ASP A 115 -11.22 -4.98 -11.49
CA ASP A 115 -12.52 -4.30 -11.48
C ASP A 115 -12.38 -2.79 -11.63
N LEU A 116 -11.43 -2.16 -10.94
CA LEU A 116 -11.16 -0.72 -11.05
C LEU A 116 -10.78 -0.34 -12.49
N ARG A 117 -9.87 -1.08 -13.12
CA ARG A 117 -9.44 -0.83 -14.50
C ARG A 117 -10.57 -1.02 -15.51
N LEU A 118 -11.36 -2.09 -15.36
CA LEU A 118 -12.53 -2.35 -16.21
C LEU A 118 -13.55 -1.20 -16.17
N ASN A 119 -13.61 -0.47 -15.05
CA ASN A 119 -14.48 0.67 -14.85
C ASN A 119 -13.80 2.03 -15.06
N ASN A 120 -12.55 2.07 -15.57
CA ASN A 120 -11.74 3.28 -15.76
C ASN A 120 -11.54 4.11 -14.47
N LEU A 121 -11.37 3.42 -13.33
CA LEU A 121 -11.10 4.02 -12.02
C LEU A 121 -9.63 3.90 -11.59
N ALA A 122 -8.82 3.09 -12.30
CA ALA A 122 -7.38 2.91 -12.11
C ALA A 122 -6.69 2.58 -13.44
#